data_AF-A0A438EAN0-F1
#
_entry.id   AF-A0A438EAN0-F1
#
_cell.length_a   1.000
_cell.length_b   1.000
_cell.length_c   1.000
_cell.angle_alpha   90.00
_cell.angle_beta   90.00
_cell.angle_gamma   90.00
#
_symmetry.space_group_name_H-M   'P 1'
#
loop_
_entity.id
_entity.type
_entity.pdbx_description
1 polymer ?
#
loop_
_entity_poly.entity_id
_entity_poly.type
_entity_poly.pdbx_seq_one_letter_code
_entity_poly.pdbx_strand_id
1 'polypeptide(L)' 'MGESKRERERESGGDEGDESATKRRKRERNSFVVESKTFEIDVEEKRGKIQVAIWEKKKGISSWVRLGSEV' A
#
# COMPACT_ATOMS: atom_id res chain seq x y z
N MET A 1 11.73 9.26 -36.09
CA MET A 1 10.80 8.12 -35.90
C MET A 1 10.73 7.88 -34.40
N GLY A 2 9.58 8.20 -33.81
CA GLY A 2 9.42 8.51 -32.38
C GLY A 2 9.43 7.30 -31.45
N GLU A 3 9.87 7.56 -30.22
CA GLU A 3 10.12 6.60 -29.15
C GLU A 3 8.80 6.09 -28.53
N SER A 4 8.68 4.78 -28.37
CA SER A 4 7.51 4.12 -27.77
C SER A 4 7.45 4.38 -26.26
N LYS A 5 6.57 5.29 -25.83
CA LYS A 5 6.11 5.35 -24.43
C LYS A 5 4.88 4.46 -24.27
N ARG A 6 5.06 3.27 -23.71
CA ARG A 6 3.96 2.46 -23.18
C ARG A 6 3.78 2.81 -21.71
N GLU A 7 2.94 3.80 -21.44
CA GLU A 7 2.41 4.03 -20.11
C GLU A 7 1.41 2.90 -19.82
N ARG A 8 1.74 2.02 -18.87
CA ARG A 8 0.77 1.06 -18.32
C ARG A 8 0.00 1.77 -17.23
N GLU A 9 -1.21 2.22 -17.55
CA GLU A 9 -2.23 2.49 -16.54
C GLU A 9 -2.48 1.18 -15.79
N ARG A 10 -2.15 1.15 -14.49
CA ARG A 10 -2.56 0.07 -13.60
C ARG A 10 -3.89 0.49 -13.00
N GLU A 11 -4.96 -0.07 -13.52
CA GLU A 11 -6.29 0.04 -12.93
C GLU A 11 -6.24 -0.61 -11.54
N SER A 12 -6.35 0.21 -10.50
CA SER A 12 -6.54 -0.26 -9.13
C SER A 12 -7.97 -0.75 -9.02
N GLY A 13 -8.18 -2.04 -9.29
CA GLY A 13 -9.49 -2.69 -9.15
C GLY A 13 -10.03 -2.49 -7.74
N GLY A 14 -11.16 -1.79 -7.64
CA GLY A 14 -11.92 -1.64 -6.40
C GLY A 14 -12.48 -2.98 -5.95
N ASP A 15 -12.30 -3.28 -4.67
CA ASP A 15 -12.88 -4.41 -3.95
C ASP A 15 -14.41 -4.19 -3.87
N GLU A 16 -15.16 -4.74 -4.84
CA GLU A 16 -16.62 -4.83 -4.76
C GLU A 16 -17.00 -5.83 -3.65
N GLY A 17 -17.85 -5.36 -2.74
CA GLY A 17 -18.09 -5.97 -1.44
C GLY A 17 -18.67 -7.38 -1.46
N ASP A 18 -18.23 -8.15 -0.46
CA ASP A 18 -18.89 -9.37 0.00
C ASP A 18 -19.43 -9.13 1.42
N GLU A 19 -20.73 -8.81 1.48
CA GLU A 19 -21.53 -8.69 2.70
C GLU A 19 -21.85 -10.08 3.29
N SER A 20 -20.85 -10.80 3.81
CA SER A 20 -21.11 -11.90 4.76
C SER A 20 -19.95 -12.21 5.70
N ALA A 21 -20.15 -11.87 6.98
CA ALA A 21 -19.66 -12.59 8.16
C ALA A 21 -18.21 -13.13 8.19
N THR A 22 -17.23 -12.24 8.24
CA THR A 22 -16.09 -12.40 9.17
C THR A 22 -15.72 -11.02 9.70
N LYS A 23 -15.25 -10.91 10.96
CA LYS A 23 -14.57 -9.68 11.43
C LYS A 23 -13.32 -9.47 10.57
N ARG A 24 -13.48 -8.94 9.36
CA ARG A 24 -12.39 -8.52 8.49
C ARG A 24 -11.58 -7.56 9.35
N ARG A 25 -10.37 -7.96 9.76
CA ARG A 25 -9.41 -7.01 10.34
C ARG A 25 -9.36 -5.85 9.37
N LYS A 26 -9.69 -4.65 9.83
CA LYS A 26 -9.65 -3.46 8.98
C LYS A 26 -8.18 -3.29 8.55
N ARG A 27 -7.88 -3.75 7.34
CA ARG A 27 -6.59 -3.60 6.69
C ARG A 27 -6.81 -2.66 5.52
N GLU A 28 -6.03 -1.60 5.50
CA GLU A 28 -6.11 -0.56 4.48
C GLU A 28 -4.75 -0.45 3.81
N ARG A 29 -4.74 -0.48 2.47
CA ARG A 29 -3.53 -0.30 1.67
C ARG A 29 -3.70 0.94 0.83
N ASN A 30 -2.70 1.81 0.86
CA ASN A 30 -2.68 3.02 0.05
C ASN A 30 -1.29 3.21 -0.56
N SER A 31 -1.20 4.05 -1.58
CA SER A 31 0.09 4.41 -2.16
C SER A 31 0.11 5.85 -2.65
N PHE A 32 1.28 6.45 -2.62
CA PHE A 32 1.51 7.77 -3.18
C PHE A 32 2.92 7.86 -3.75
N VAL A 33 3.15 8.85 -4.61
CA VAL A 33 4.43 9.07 -5.28
C VAL A 33 4.97 10.44 -4.85
N VAL A 34 6.26 10.48 -4.49
CA VAL A 34 6.99 11.72 -4.24
C VAL A 34 8.25 11.68 -5.09
N GLU A 35 8.37 12.64 -6.02
CA GLU A 35 9.42 12.68 -7.03
C GLU A 35 9.56 11.35 -7.80
N SER A 36 10.65 10.61 -7.54
CA SER A 36 11.02 9.34 -8.18
C SER A 36 10.85 8.14 -7.25
N LYS A 37 10.16 8.31 -6.12
CA LYS A 37 9.93 7.30 -5.09
C LYS A 37 8.45 6.94 -5.04
N THR A 38 8.16 5.65 -4.93
CA THR A 38 6.82 5.14 -4.64
C THR A 38 6.76 4.75 -3.17
N PHE A 39 5.72 5.19 -2.48
CA PHE A 39 5.45 4.80 -1.10
C PHE A 39 4.21 3.92 -1.06
N GLU A 40 4.33 2.74 -0.46
CA GLU A 40 3.20 1.84 -0.16
C GLU A 40 2.96 1.88 1.35
N ILE A 41 1.72 2.17 1.73
CA ILE A 41 1.25 2.21 3.12
C ILE A 41 0.37 0.99 3.35
N ASP A 42 0.64 0.26 4.42
CA ASP A 42 -0.19 -0.85 4.89
C ASP A 42 -0.57 -0.60 6.35
N VAL A 43 -1.86 -0.38 6.60
CA VAL A 43 -2.43 -0.13 7.93
C VAL A 43 -3.22 -1.35 8.34
N GLU A 44 -2.94 -1.90 9.52
CA GLU A 44 -3.67 -3.04 10.08
C GLU A 44 -4.04 -2.78 11.54
N GLU A 45 -5.30 -3.02 11.90
CA GLU A 45 -5.70 -3.07 13.31
C GLU A 45 -5.55 -4.50 13.87
N LYS A 46 -4.67 -4.67 14.86
CA LYS A 46 -4.48 -5.93 15.61
C LYS A 46 -4.80 -5.72 17.07
N ARG A 47 -5.80 -6.45 17.58
CA ARG A 47 -6.18 -6.43 19.01
C ARG A 47 -6.43 -5.00 19.54
N GLY A 48 -7.10 -4.16 18.74
CA GLY A 48 -7.37 -2.76 19.10
C GLY A 48 -6.17 -1.80 18.95
N LYS A 49 -5.01 -2.28 18.47
CA LYS A 49 -3.83 -1.46 18.20
C LYS A 49 -3.63 -1.30 16.69
N ILE A 50 -3.41 -0.06 16.25
CA ILE A 50 -3.08 0.26 14.85
C ILE A 50 -1.58 -0.01 14.65
N GLN A 51 -1.26 -0.77 13.62
CA GLN A 51 0.09 -0.96 13.10
C GLN A 51 0.16 -0.40 11.68
N VAL A 52 1.23 0.33 11.37
CA VAL A 52 1.46 0.87 10.02
C VAL A 52 2.82 0.40 9.53
N ALA A 53 2.88 -0.11 8.31
CA ALA A 53 4.12 -0.32 7.58
C ALA A 53 4.16 0.64 6.39
N ILE A 54 5.27 1.35 6.23
CA ILE A 54 5.51 2.23 5.10
C ILE A 54 6.72 1.68 4.34
N TRP A 55 6.54 1.41 3.06
CA TRP A 55 7.59 0.94 2.16
C TRP A 55 7.93 2.03 1.16
N GLU A 56 9.18 2.49 1.14
CA GLU A 56 9.71 3.35 0.09
C GLU A 56 10.38 2.48 -0.99
N LYS A 57 10.06 2.72 -2.26
CA LYS A 57 10.66 2.03 -3.41
C LYS A 57 11.23 3.05 -4.40
N LYS A 58 12.48 2.83 -4.84
CA LYS A 58 13.11 3.61 -5.90
C LYS A 58 14.17 2.77 -6.62
N LYS A 59 14.08 2.69 -7.96
CA LYS A 59 15.08 2.03 -8.83
C LYS A 59 15.52 0.63 -8.35
N GLY A 60 14.57 -0.17 -7.86
CA GLY A 60 14.84 -1.54 -7.37
C GLY A 60 15.36 -1.64 -5.93
N ILE A 61 15.59 -0.51 -5.25
CA ILE A 61 15.89 -0.48 -3.81
C ILE A 61 14.58 -0.27 -3.04
N SER A 62 14.43 -0.98 -1.93
CA SER A 62 13.34 -0.78 -0.98
C SER A 62 13.88 -0.46 0.41
N SER A 63 13.28 0.51 1.08
CA SER A 63 13.44 0.75 2.52
C SER A 63 12.07 0.73 3.18
N TRP A 64 12.02 0.49 4.49
CA TRP A 64 10.76 0.44 5.21
C TRP A 64 10.89 0.92 6.64
N VAL A 65 9.77 1.38 7.20
CA VAL A 65 9.62 1.66 8.62
C VAL A 65 8.31 1.07 9.12
N ARG A 66 8.27 0.65 10.38
CA ARG A 66 7.05 0.23 11.07
C ARG A 66 6.74 1.18 12.20
N LEU A 67 5.47 1.57 12.29
CA LEU A 67 4.92 2.45 13.31
C LEU A 67 3.84 1.68 14.09
N GLY A 68 3.70 2.03 15.37
CA GLY A 68 2.87 1.29 16.33
C GLY A 68 3.73 0.48 17.30
N SER A 69 3.29 0.38 18.54
CA SER A 69 4.05 -0.23 19.65
C SER A 69 4.41 -1.68 19.34
N GLU A 70 5.70 -2.02 19.46
CA GLU A 70 6.11 -3.36 19.88
C GLU A 70 5.55 -3.56 21.31
N VAL A 71 5.10 -4.76 21.62
CA VAL A 71 4.32 -5.09 22.82
C VAL A 71 4.96 -4.57 24.09
#